data_AF-F9P9F6-F1
#
_entry.id   AF-F9P9F6-F1
#
_cell.length_a   1.000
_cell.length_b   1.000
_cell.length_c   1.000
_cell.angle_alpha   90.00
_cell.angle_beta   90.00
_cell.angle_gamma   90.00
#
_symmetry.space_group_name_H-M   'P 1'
#
loop_
_entity.id
_entity.type
_entity.pdbx_description
1 polymer ?
#
loop_
_entity_poly.entity_id
_entity_poly.type
_entity_poly.pdbx_seq_one_letter_code
_entity_poly.pdbx_strand_id
1 'polypeptide(L)' 'MIYQTDFSTKGEGRGLGLSNIKEIINNYEGIILDTNIEDEYFTQVMRVRKEGL' A
#
# COMPACT_ATOMS: atom_id res chain seq x y z
N MET A 1 3.44 3.57 -9.55
CA MET A 1 2.23 3.51 -10.39
C MET A 1 1.01 3.17 -9.54
N ILE A 2 0.95 2.03 -8.84
CA ILE A 2 -0.23 1.59 -8.07
C ILE A 2 -0.64 2.45 -6.86
N TYR A 3 0.28 3.26 -6.34
CA TYR A 3 0.07 4.11 -5.16
C TYR A 3 -0.25 5.58 -5.51
N GLN A 4 -0.47 5.89 -6.79
CA GLN A 4 -0.88 7.24 -7.21
C GLN A 4 -2.39 7.41 -7.02
N THR A 5 -2.80 8.60 -6.61
CA THR A 5 -4.21 9.00 -6.66
C THR A 5 -4.75 8.83 -8.08
N ASP A 6 -6.01 8.42 -8.20
CA ASP A 6 -6.69 8.11 -9.46
C ASP A 6 -6.09 6.93 -10.26
N PHE A 7 -5.18 6.15 -9.67
CA PHE A 7 -4.79 4.85 -10.22
C PHE A 7 -5.89 3.81 -9.98
N SER A 8 -6.94 3.87 -10.79
CA SER A 8 -8.08 2.97 -10.73
C SER A 8 -8.78 2.90 -12.09
N THR A 9 -9.04 1.68 -12.58
CA THR A 9 -9.86 1.47 -13.78
C THR A 9 -11.36 1.62 -13.51
N LYS A 10 -11.75 1.90 -12.26
CA LYS A 10 -13.14 1.96 -11.79
C LYS A 10 -13.75 3.38 -11.83
N GLY A 11 -13.08 4.34 -12.47
CA GLY A 11 -13.56 5.72 -12.64
C GLY A 11 -12.98 6.72 -11.64
N GLU A 12 -13.44 7.97 -11.77
CA GLU A 12 -12.97 9.15 -11.03
C GLU A 12 -13.24 9.05 -9.51
N GLY A 13 -12.35 9.60 -8.69
CA GLY A 13 -12.47 9.58 -7.22
C GLY A 13 -12.12 8.23 -6.58
N ARG A 14 -11.34 7.40 -7.29
CA ARG A 14 -10.89 6.06 -6.84
C ARG A 14 -9.36 5.98 -6.86
N GLY A 15 -8.77 4.87 -6.42
CA GLY A 15 -7.31 4.78 -6.26
C GLY A 15 -6.76 5.50 -5.01
N LEU A 16 -7.61 6.16 -4.23
CA LEU A 16 -7.23 6.87 -3.00
C LEU A 16 -6.80 5.94 -1.86
N GLY A 17 -7.31 4.71 -1.82
CA GLY A 17 -7.04 3.79 -0.71
C GLY A 17 -5.55 3.44 -0.59
N LEU A 18 -4.91 3.10 -1.71
CA LEU A 18 -3.50 2.74 -1.72
C LEU A 18 -2.60 3.95 -1.47
N SER A 19 -2.92 5.11 -2.04
CA SER A 19 -2.17 6.34 -1.77
C SER A 19 -2.23 6.72 -0.29
N ASN A 20 -3.42 6.65 0.33
CA ASN A 20 -3.60 6.96 1.75
C ASN A 20 -2.85 5.96 2.64
N ILE A 21 -2.91 4.66 2.34
CA ILE A 21 -2.15 3.65 3.09
C ILE A 21 -0.66 3.96 3.01
N LYS A 22 -0.14 4.30 1.82
CA LYS A 22 1.28 4.66 1.64
C LYS A 22 1.67 5.88 2.47
N GLU A 23 0.81 6.90 2.52
CA GLU A 23 1.03 8.08 3.35
C GLU A 23 1.06 7.73 4.84
N ILE A 24 0.09 6.93 5.32
CA ILE A 24 0.01 6.50 6.71
C ILE A 24 1.27 5.72 7.12
N ILE A 25 1.65 4.68 6.37
CA ILE A 25 2.78 3.80 6.75
C ILE A 25 4.13 4.53 6.73
N ASN A 26 4.29 5.56 5.90
CA ASN A 26 5.54 6.35 5.85
C ASN A 26 5.82 7.09 7.17
N ASN A 27 4.83 7.24 8.05
CA ASN A 27 5.01 7.81 9.39
C ASN A 27 5.50 6.79 10.44
N TYR A 28 5.69 5.53 10.06
CA TYR A 28 6.08 4.45 10.97
C TYR A 28 7.31 3.71 10.43
N GLU A 29 8.49 4.01 10.97
CA GLU A 29 9.77 3.36 10.56
C GLU A 29 9.76 1.83 10.75
N GLY A 30 8.93 1.32 11.66
CA GLY A 30 8.77 -0.12 11.92
C GLY A 30 7.87 -0.86 10.93
N ILE A 31 7.21 -0.17 10.00
CA ILE A 31 6.26 -0.80 9.07
C ILE A 31 6.86 -0.89 7.67
N ILE A 32 6.81 -2.08 7.10
CA ILE A 32 7.16 -2.35 5.70
C ILE A 32 5.92 -2.87 4.99
N LEU A 33 5.52 -2.23 3.89
CA LEU A 33 4.44 -2.70 3.03
C LEU A 33 5.01 -3.09 1.67
N ASP A 34 4.87 -4.37 1.32
CA ASP A 34 5.13 -4.87 -0.02
C ASP A 34 3.82 -5.09 -0.78
N THR A 35 3.86 -4.90 -2.09
CA THR A 35 2.78 -5.31 -3.00
C THR A 35 3.33 -6.28 -4.03
N ASN A 36 2.64 -7.39 -4.22
CA ASN A 36 2.92 -8.36 -5.25
C ASN A 36 1.71 -8.53 -6.18
N ILE A 37 1.98 -8.63 -7.48
CA ILE A 37 0.96 -8.83 -8.52
C ILE A 37 1.44 -9.97 -9.41
N GLU A 38 0.87 -11.14 -9.23
CA GLU A 38 1.24 -12.38 -9.90
C GLU A 38 0.02 -13.32 -9.97
N ASP A 39 -0.07 -14.12 -11.03
CA ASP A 39 -1.16 -15.07 -11.27
C ASP A 39 -2.59 -14.49 -11.11
N GLU A 40 -2.80 -13.25 -11.57
CA GLU A 40 -4.05 -12.48 -11.42
C GLU A 40 -4.42 -12.11 -9.97
N TYR A 41 -3.53 -12.38 -9.01
CA TYR A 41 -3.69 -11.98 -7.62
C TYR A 41 -2.99 -10.65 -7.36
N PHE A 42 -3.69 -9.77 -6.64
CA PHE A 42 -3.11 -8.58 -6.02
C PHE A 42 -2.97 -8.85 -4.52
N THR A 43 -1.72 -8.89 -4.03
CA THR A 43 -1.42 -9.22 -2.63
C THR A 43 -0.66 -8.08 -1.98
N GLN A 44 -1.11 -7.66 -0.78
CA GLN A 44 -0.37 -6.74 0.08
C GLN A 44 0.19 -7.48 1.30
N VAL A 45 1.48 -7.35 1.53
CA VAL A 45 2.17 -7.97 2.66
C VAL A 45 2.69 -6.85 3.57
N MET A 46 2.03 -6.68 4.71
CA MET A 46 2.45 -5.72 5.73
C MET A 46 3.26 -6.43 6.82
N ARG A 47 4.48 -5.96 7.07
CA ARG A 47 5.35 -6.44 8.15
C ARG A 47 5.52 -5.32 9.17
N VAL A 48 5.28 -5.65 10.43
CA VAL A 48 5.41 -4.73 11.55
C VAL A 48 6.56 -5.21 12.42
N ARG A 49 7.58 -4.37 12.57
CA ARG A 49 8.69 -4.60 13.50
C ARG A 49 8.23 -4.18 14.90
N LYS A 50 8.52 -5.02 15.88
CA LYS A 50 8.39 -4.66 17.29
C LYS A 50 9.63 -3.84 17.69
N GLU A 51 9.44 -2.67 18.26
CA GLU A 51 10.55 -1.91 18.85
C GLU A 51 11.06 -2.62 20.12
N GLY A 52 12.39 -2.74 20.23
CA GLY A 52 13.09 -3.18 21.45
C GLY A 52 13.31 -4.70 21.63
N LEU A 53 14.21 -5.28 20.82
CA LEU A 53 15.01 -6.45 21.23
C LEU A 53 16.49 -6.08 21.19
#